data_AF-A0A158M0G2-F1
#
_entry.id   AF-A0A158M0G2-F1
#
_cell.length_a   1.000
_cell.length_b   1.000
_cell.length_c   1.000
_cell.angle_alpha   90.00
_cell.angle_beta   90.00
_cell.angle_gamma   90.00
#
_symmetry.space_group_name_H-M   'P 1'
#
loop_
_entity.id
_entity.type
_entity.pdbx_description
1 polymer ?
#
loop_
_entity_poly.entity_id
_entity_poly.type
_entity_poly.pdbx_seq_one_letter_code
_entity_poly.pdbx_strand_id
1 'polypeptide(L)' 'MSSREDPTEPAPSGVFAATDSPCVAVCSTLFDDICRGCGRTAMEVANWVFMTEEEKRDVWVRIRAQGYPRRNN' A
#
# COMPACT_ATOMS: atom_id res chain seq x y z
N MET A 1 24.81 17.13 -41.19
CA MET A 1 23.36 17.03 -41.50
C MET A 1 23.05 15.59 -41.87
N SER A 2 22.51 14.85 -40.92
CA SER A 2 21.62 13.67 -41.07
C SER A 2 21.42 13.17 -39.63
N SER A 3 20.46 13.76 -38.93
CA SER A 3 19.16 13.13 -38.64
C SER A 3 19.31 12.24 -37.41
N ARG A 4 19.12 12.81 -36.22
CA ARG A 4 17.83 13.00 -35.53
C ARG A 4 17.16 11.67 -35.15
N GLU A 5 17.21 11.45 -33.84
CA GLU A 5 16.07 11.03 -33.00
C GLU A 5 15.63 9.58 -33.19
N ASP A 6 16.17 8.71 -32.32
CA ASP A 6 15.48 7.47 -31.99
C ASP A 6 14.30 7.80 -31.04
N PRO A 7 13.08 7.38 -31.40
CA PRO A 7 11.84 7.84 -30.79
C PRO A 7 11.63 7.19 -29.43
N THR A 8 11.52 8.02 -28.39
CA THR A 8 10.65 7.82 -27.22
C THR A 8 10.26 6.36 -26.99
N GLU A 9 11.16 5.57 -26.40
CA GLU A 9 10.75 4.36 -25.71
C GLU A 9 9.69 4.77 -24.68
N PRO A 10 8.47 4.19 -24.69
CA PRO A 10 7.55 4.41 -23.61
C PRO A 10 8.16 3.73 -22.39
N ALA A 11 8.82 4.53 -21.54
CA ALA A 11 9.20 4.12 -20.20
C ALA A 11 8.01 3.37 -19.58
N PRO A 12 8.22 2.19 -18.95
CA PRO A 12 7.13 1.46 -18.33
C PRO A 12 6.45 2.45 -17.41
N SER A 13 5.17 2.70 -17.68
CA SER A 13 4.40 3.75 -17.06
C SER A 13 4.48 3.56 -15.56
N GLY A 14 5.35 4.34 -14.91
CA GLY A 14 5.63 4.31 -13.49
C GLY A 14 4.48 4.89 -12.68
N VAL A 15 3.26 4.52 -13.01
CA VAL A 15 2.16 4.56 -12.08
C VAL A 15 2.26 3.29 -11.27
N PHE A 16 3.04 3.36 -10.18
CA PHE A 16 2.79 2.50 -9.03
C PHE A 16 1.32 2.68 -8.68
N ALA A 17 0.46 1.80 -9.17
CA ALA A 17 -0.96 1.81 -8.84
C ALA A 17 -1.04 1.63 -7.33
N ALA A 18 -1.25 2.74 -6.64
CA ALA A 18 -1.36 2.78 -5.20
C ALA A 18 -2.71 2.17 -4.79
N THR A 19 -2.85 0.84 -4.79
CA THR A 19 -4.14 0.23 -4.40
C THR A 19 -4.09 -1.08 -3.63
N ASP A 20 -2.98 -1.83 -3.60
CA ASP A 20 -3.04 -3.13 -2.93
C ASP A 20 -2.88 -3.03 -1.40
N SER A 21 -2.05 -2.10 -0.93
CA SER A 21 -1.73 -1.95 0.49
C SER A 21 -2.54 -0.82 1.14
N PRO A 22 -3.16 -1.03 2.31
CA PRO A 22 -3.92 0.00 3.03
C PRO A 22 -3.05 1.06 3.73
N CYS A 23 -1.74 1.08 3.46
CA CYS A 23 -0.78 1.96 4.14
C CYS A 23 -0.98 3.43 3.78
N VAL A 24 -0.98 4.30 4.80
CA VAL A 24 -1.08 5.77 4.65
C VAL A 24 0.23 6.49 4.99
N ALA A 25 1.36 5.77 4.91
CA ALA A 25 2.69 6.25 5.27
C ALA A 25 2.86 6.77 6.72
N VAL A 26 1.89 6.50 7.59
CA VAL A 26 1.96 6.75 9.04
C VAL A 26 1.79 5.41 9.76
N CYS A 27 2.74 5.10 10.63
CA CYS A 27 2.70 3.88 11.45
C CYS A 27 2.80 4.24 12.93
N SER A 28 1.88 3.68 13.72
CA SER A 28 1.88 3.84 15.18
C SER A 28 2.11 2.52 15.93
N THR A 29 2.37 1.42 15.21
CA THR A 29 2.50 0.08 15.81
C THR A 29 3.75 -0.14 16.66
N LEU A 30 4.61 0.87 16.75
CA LEU A 30 5.72 0.88 17.71
C LEU A 30 5.20 1.05 19.15
N PHE A 31 4.03 1.66 19.31
CA PHE A 31 3.42 1.98 20.61
C PHE A 31 1.96 1.51 20.75
N ASP A 32 1.30 1.19 19.64
CA ASP A 32 -0.09 0.71 19.59
C ASP A 32 -0.14 -0.74 19.03
N ASP A 33 -1.09 -1.57 19.47
CA ASP A 33 -1.27 -2.90 18.89
C ASP A 33 -1.84 -2.86 17.45
N ILE A 34 -2.61 -1.80 17.15
CA ILE A 34 -3.23 -1.54 15.86
C ILE A 34 -2.79 -0.17 15.35
N CYS A 35 -2.30 -0.13 14.12
CA CYS A 35 -1.89 1.11 13.46
C CYS A 35 -3.07 2.08 13.34
N ARG A 36 -2.98 3.26 13.95
CA ARG A 36 -4.00 4.32 13.86
C ARG A 36 -4.17 4.92 12.47
N GLY A 37 -3.22 4.69 11.55
CA GLY A 37 -3.34 5.09 10.15
C GLY A 37 -4.07 4.05 9.30
N CYS A 38 -3.51 2.84 9.20
CA CYS A 38 -3.99 1.81 8.28
C CYS A 38 -4.86 0.70 8.91
N GLY A 39 -4.98 0.63 10.24
CA GLY A 39 -5.80 -0.38 10.93
C GLY A 39 -5.20 -1.78 11.02
N ARG A 40 -3.96 -1.96 10.57
CA ARG A 40 -3.22 -3.24 10.64
C ARG A 40 -2.41 -3.36 11.93
N THR A 41 -2.25 -4.58 12.41
CA THR A 41 -1.28 -4.99 13.44
C THR A 41 0.15 -4.89 12.91
N ALA A 42 1.13 -4.87 13.80
CA ALA A 42 2.55 -4.92 13.43
C ALA A 42 2.87 -6.15 12.54
N MET A 43 2.28 -7.31 12.87
CA MET A 43 2.50 -8.56 12.12
C MET A 43 1.92 -8.51 10.71
N GLU A 44 0.71 -7.98 10.53
CA GLU A 44 0.12 -7.82 9.19
C GLU A 44 0.89 -6.79 8.35
N VAL A 45 1.48 -5.76 8.97
CA VAL A 45 2.34 -4.80 8.26
C VAL A 45 3.62 -5.47 7.79
N ALA A 46 4.30 -6.20 8.68
CA ALA A 46 5.57 -6.85 8.38
C ALA A 46 5.43 -8.00 7.36
N ASN A 47 4.34 -8.77 7.45
CA ASN A 47 4.13 -9.96 6.62
C ASN A 47 3.31 -9.69 5.36
N TRP A 48 2.89 -8.45 5.10
CA TRP A 48 1.97 -8.12 4.01
C TRP A 48 2.36 -8.72 2.65
N VAL A 49 3.66 -8.72 2.32
CA VAL A 49 4.19 -9.25 1.06
C VAL A 49 4.17 -10.78 0.95
N PHE A 50 4.09 -11.47 2.09
CA PHE A 50 4.05 -12.93 2.16
C PHE A 50 2.63 -13.47 2.35
N MET A 51 1.66 -12.60 2.63
CA MET A 51 0.27 -12.99 2.79
C MET A 51 -0.36 -13.46 1.48
N THR A 52 -1.21 -14.47 1.56
CA THR A 52 -2.07 -14.89 0.44
C THR A 52 -3.10 -13.82 0.12
N GLU A 53 -3.71 -13.89 -1.07
CA GLU A 53 -4.79 -12.96 -1.44
C GLU A 53 -6.02 -13.09 -0.53
N GLU A 54 -6.26 -14.29 0.02
CA GLU A 54 -7.32 -14.55 0.99
C GLU A 54 -7.02 -13.84 2.32
N GLU A 55 -5.80 -13.99 2.84
CA GLU A 55 -5.36 -13.30 4.06
C GLU A 55 -5.41 -11.77 3.90
N LYS A 56 -4.92 -11.25 2.78
CA LYS A 56 -5.01 -9.81 2.47
C LYS A 56 -6.47 -9.34 2.42
N ARG A 57 -7.37 -10.14 1.86
CA ARG A 57 -8.80 -9.84 1.78
C ARG A 57 -9.43 -9.79 3.17
N ASP A 58 -9.09 -10.71 4.05
CA ASP A 58 -9.57 -10.73 5.43
C ASP A 58 -9.12 -9.50 6.21
N VAL A 59 -7.85 -9.12 6.06
CA VAL A 59 -7.32 -7.86 6.60
C VAL A 59 -8.13 -6.68 6.07
N TRP A 60 -8.38 -6.61 4.76
CA TRP A 60 -9.18 -5.55 4.14
C TRP A 60 -10.61 -5.48 4.67
N VAL A 61 -11.29 -6.61 4.83
CA VAL A 61 -12.65 -6.68 5.38
C VAL A 61 -12.65 -6.12 6.81
N ARG A 62 -11.71 -6.59 7.65
CA ARG A 62 -11.59 -6.16 9.04
C ARG A 62 -11.32 -4.66 9.17
N ILE A 63 -10.32 -4.13 8.48
CA ILE A 63 -9.94 -2.71 8.61
C ILE A 63 -11.00 -1.77 8.05
N ARG A 64 -11.69 -2.15 6.97
CA ARG A 64 -12.81 -1.34 6.42
C ARG A 64 -14.00 -1.31 7.36
N ALA A 65 -14.34 -2.43 8.00
CA ALA A 65 -15.38 -2.48 9.01
C ALA A 65 -15.09 -1.57 10.22
N GLN A 66 -13.80 -1.35 10.52
CA GLN A 66 -13.32 -0.44 11.58
C GLN A 66 -13.20 1.03 11.10
N GLY A 67 -13.40 1.31 9.81
CA GLY A 67 -13.34 2.65 9.23
C GLY A 67 -11.93 3.13 8.87
N TYR A 68 -10.96 2.23 8.71
CA TYR A 68 -9.63 2.54 8.16
C TYR A 68 -9.63 2.42 6.62
N PRO A 69 -8.63 3.02 5.92
CA PRO A 69 -7.53 3.84 6.44
C PRO A 69 -7.98 5.25 6.84
N ARG A 70 -7.46 5.75 7.97
CA ARG A 70 -7.63 7.13 8.41
C ARG A 70 -6.43 7.92 7.88
N ARG A 71 -6.66 8.75 6.88
CA ARG A 71 -5.69 9.72 6.39
C ARG A 71 -5.68 10.90 7.36
N ASN A 72 -4.53 11.13 8.01
CA ASN A 72 -4.33 12.30 8.87
C ASN A 72 -4.64 13.54 8.01
N ASN A 73 -5.66 14.31 8.43
CA ASN A 73 -5.80 15.72 8.10
C ASN A 73 -4.84 16.55 8.98
#